data_AF-A0A9E5QMN7-F1
#
_entry.id   AF-A0A9E5QMN7-F1
#
_cell.length_a   1.000
_cell.length_b   1.000
_cell.length_c   1.000
_cell.angle_alpha   90.00
_cell.angle_beta   90.00
_cell.angle_gamma   90.00
#
_symmetry.space_group_name_H-M   'P 1'
#
loop_
_entity.id
_entity.type
_entity.pdbx_description
1 polymer ?
#
loop_
_entity_poly.entity_id
_entity_poly.type
_entity_poly.pdbx_seq_one_letter_code
_entity_poly.pdbx_strand_id
1 'polypeptide(L)'
;MKRVALLGMPNTGKSTLFNRLTGSHARVGNWPGVTVDLSTAKVLVGAHMVELVDLPGLYDLHGFSDDELVVRHFLEAAQVDAVAVILNSSQV
;
A
#
# COMPACT_ATOMS: atom_id res chain seq x y z
N MET A 1 -0.86 11.12 -12.64
CA MET A 1 -1.46 11.21 -11.29
C MET A 1 -0.41 10.65 -10.35
N LYS A 2 -0.08 11.33 -9.25
CA LYS A 2 0.95 10.81 -8.34
C LYS A 2 0.44 9.54 -7.65
N ARG A 3 1.29 8.52 -7.52
CA ARG A 3 0.99 7.28 -6.82
C ARG A 3 1.81 7.18 -5.54
N VAL A 4 1.12 6.92 -4.43
CA VAL A 4 1.74 6.71 -3.12
C VAL A 4 1.39 5.31 -2.63
N ALA A 5 2.42 4.50 -2.37
CA ALA A 5 2.27 3.17 -1.80
C ALA A 5 2.34 3.24 -0.27
N LEU A 6 1.39 2.61 0.42
CA LEU A 6 1.44 2.41 1.86
C LEU A 6 2.16 1.10 2.16
N LEU A 7 3.23 1.17 2.94
CA LEU A 7 3.96 0.03 3.47
C LEU A 7 3.88 -0.01 4.98
N GLY A 8 4.12 -1.17 5.57
CA GLY A 8 4.17 -1.36 7.01
C GLY A 8 4.10 -2.84 7.35
N MET A 9 4.41 -3.17 8.60
CA MET A 9 4.21 -4.53 9.08
C MET A 9 2.72 -4.89 9.15
N PRO A 10 2.38 -6.18 9.20
CA PRO A 10 1.05 -6.60 9.58
C PRO A 10 0.63 -5.99 10.92
N ASN A 11 -0.65 -5.63 11.04
CA ASN A 11 -1.26 -5.08 12.27
C ASN A 11 -0.72 -3.72 12.75
N THR A 12 0.00 -2.96 11.91
CA THR A 12 0.50 -1.61 12.24
C THR A 12 -0.54 -0.48 12.07
N GLY A 13 -1.79 -0.81 11.73
CA GLY A 13 -2.85 0.18 11.50
C GLY A 13 -2.86 0.81 10.11
N LYS A 14 -2.08 0.27 9.17
CA LYS A 14 -1.99 0.72 7.77
C LYS A 14 -3.37 0.77 7.08
N SER A 15 -4.14 -0.31 7.13
CA SER A 15 -5.47 -0.35 6.50
C SER A 15 -6.50 0.56 7.21
N THR A 16 -6.35 0.79 8.52
CA THR A 16 -7.15 1.79 9.24
C THR A 16 -6.87 3.20 8.74
N LEU A 17 -5.60 3.56 8.55
CA LEU A 17 -5.21 4.84 7.97
C LEU A 17 -5.72 4.97 6.52
N PHE A 18 -5.52 3.93 5.71
CA PHE A 18 -5.99 3.89 4.32
C PHE A 18 -7.50 4.14 4.24
N ASN A 19 -8.32 3.42 5.02
CA ASN A 19 -9.77 3.60 5.02
C ASN A 19 -10.20 5.01 5.46
N ARG A 20 -9.51 5.58 6.46
CA ARG A 20 -9.77 6.96 6.90
C ARG A 20 -9.45 8.00 5.83
N LEU A 21 -8.33 7.84 5.11
CA LEU A 21 -7.93 8.76 4.04
C LEU A 21 -8.84 8.66 2.81
N THR A 22 -9.38 7.47 2.55
CA THR A 22 -10.13 7.16 1.32
C THR A 22 -11.64 7.26 1.50
N GLY A 23 -12.13 7.44 2.73
CA GLY A 23 -13.56 7.49 3.02
C GLY A 23 -14.28 6.19 2.69
N SER A 24 -13.59 5.05 2.75
CA SER A 24 -14.10 3.73 2.35
C SER A 24 -14.46 3.60 0.86
N HIS A 25 -13.98 4.50 -0.01
CA HIS A 25 -14.16 4.41 -1.47
C HIS A 25 -13.05 3.60 -2.17
N ALA A 26 -12.48 2.64 -1.45
CA ALA A 26 -11.46 1.74 -1.96
C ALA A 26 -12.02 0.86 -3.09
N ARG A 27 -11.18 0.64 -4.10
CA ARG A 27 -11.38 -0.38 -5.12
C ARG A 27 -10.37 -1.49 -4.88
N VAL A 28 -10.89 -2.70 -4.76
CA VAL A 28 -10.10 -3.93 -4.69
C VAL A 28 -9.99 -4.49 -6.09
N GLY A 29 -8.79 -4.82 -6.54
CA GLY A 29 -8.61 -5.44 -7.84
C GLY A 29 -7.30 -6.19 -7.98
N ASN A 30 -7.34 -7.18 -8.88
CA ASN A 30 -6.19 -7.97 -9.28
C ASN A 30 -5.18 -7.06 -9.98
N TRP A 31 -3.94 -7.05 -9.48
CA TRP A 31 -2.86 -6.32 -10.12
C TRP A 31 -2.08 -7.27 -11.05
N PRO A 32 -1.74 -6.85 -12.29
CA PRO A 32 -1.12 -7.77 -13.25
C PRO A 32 0.20 -8.33 -12.73
N GLY A 33 0.34 -9.66 -12.72
CA GLY A 33 1.57 -10.31 -12.25
C GLY A 33 1.60 -10.60 -10.75
N VAL A 34 0.55 -10.28 -9.99
CA VAL A 34 0.39 -10.72 -8.60
C VAL A 34 -0.89 -11.54 -8.42
N THR A 35 -0.87 -12.45 -7.45
CA THR A 35 -2.00 -13.30 -7.06
C THR A 35 -2.84 -12.67 -5.95
N VAL A 36 -2.39 -11.56 -5.37
CA VAL A 36 -3.05 -10.87 -4.26
C VAL A 36 -3.73 -9.60 -4.75
N ASP A 37 -4.98 -9.43 -4.37
CA ASP A 37 -5.73 -8.21 -4.64
C ASP A 37 -5.13 -7.01 -3.90
N LEU A 38 -4.98 -5.90 -4.62
CA LEU A 38 -4.51 -4.65 -4.03
C LEU A 38 -5.69 -3.68 -3.86
N SER A 39 -5.72 -3.00 -2.71
CA SER A 39 -6.68 -1.93 -2.46
C SER A 39 -6.13 -0.60 -2.95
N THR A 40 -6.90 0.09 -3.79
CA THR A 40 -6.50 1.38 -4.37
C THR A 40 -7.61 2.40 -4.17
N ALA A 41 -7.24 3.67 -4.01
CA ALA A 41 -8.22 4.75 -3.97
C ALA A 41 -7.59 6.07 -4.40
N LYS A 42 -8.43 6.95 -4.95
CA LYS A 42 -8.03 8.31 -5.30
C LYS A 42 -8.41 9.24 -4.16
N VAL A 43 -7.43 9.96 -3.64
CA VAL A 43 -7.60 10.92 -2.55
C VAL A 43 -7.12 12.30 -2.98
N LEU A 44 -7.74 13.34 -2.43
CA LEU A 44 -7.32 14.71 -2.66
C LEU A 44 -6.31 15.12 -1.56
N VAL A 45 -5.08 15.44 -1.96
CA VAL A 45 -4.03 15.94 -1.08
C VAL A 45 -3.72 17.38 -1.48
N GLY A 46 -4.25 18.34 -0.72
CA GLY A 46 -4.23 19.75 -1.11
C GLY A 46 -5.03 19.96 -2.41
N ALA A 47 -4.37 20.43 -3.47
CA ALA A 47 -4.97 20.60 -4.80
C ALA A 47 -4.66 19.42 -5.75
N HIS A 48 -4.01 18.35 -5.28
CA HIS A 48 -3.55 17.25 -6.12
C HIS A 48 -4.37 15.98 -5.88
N MET A 49 -4.87 15.38 -6.96
CA MET A 49 -5.37 14.00 -6.90
C MET A 49 -4.19 13.03 -6.85
N VAL A 50 -4.21 12.17 -5.84
CA VAL A 50 -3.20 11.15 -5.57
C VAL A 50 -3.87 9.77 -5.56
N GLU A 51 -3.25 8.80 -6.20
CA GLU A 51 -3.62 7.39 -6.07
C GLU A 51 -2.89 6.79 -4.88
N LEU A 52 -3.64 6.36 -3.87
CA LEU A 52 -3.13 5.65 -2.71
C LEU A 52 -3.28 4.15 -2.97
N VAL A 53 -2.23 3.38 -2.72
CA VAL A 53 -2.23 1.91 -2.86
C VAL A 53 -1.89 1.30 -1.51
N ASP A 54 -2.80 0.49 -0.96
CA ASP A 54 -2.53 -0.31 0.23
C ASP A 54 -1.86 -1.62 -0.20
N LEU A 55 -0.59 -1.79 0.15
CA LEU A 55 0.16 -3.01 -0.13
C LEU A 55 0.05 -3.99 1.04
N PRO A 56 0.22 -5.30 0.83
CA PRO A 56 0.27 -6.28 1.92
C PRO A 56 1.28 -5.89 3.01
N GLY A 57 0.99 -6.31 4.24
CA GLY A 57 1.92 -6.09 5.34
C GLY A 57 3.15 -6.99 5.16
N LEU A 58 4.35 -6.45 5.38
CA LEU A 58 5.59 -7.22 5.27
C LEU A 58 6.52 -7.02 6.45
N TYR A 59 7.34 -8.03 6.74
CA TYR A 59 8.40 -7.95 7.73
C TYR A 59 9.76 -7.71 7.08
N ASP A 60 10.00 -8.31 5.91
CA ASP A 60 11.25 -8.19 5.17
C ASP A 60 11.01 -8.01 3.66
N LEU A 61 11.65 -7.02 3.06
CA LEU A 61 11.62 -6.83 1.60
C LEU A 61 12.35 -7.95 0.85
N HIS A 62 13.22 -8.71 1.52
CA HIS A 62 13.92 -9.88 0.99
C HIS A 62 13.30 -11.22 1.39
N GLY A 63 12.15 -11.21 2.08
CA GLY A 63 11.45 -12.42 2.48
C GLY A 63 10.86 -13.23 1.30
N PHE A 64 10.25 -14.36 1.63
CA PHE A 64 9.79 -15.36 0.67
C PHE A 64 8.29 -15.65 0.77
N SER A 65 7.55 -14.92 1.61
CA SER A 65 6.09 -15.06 1.65
C SER A 65 5.44 -14.47 0.40
N ASP A 66 4.25 -14.95 0.06
CA ASP A 66 3.48 -14.45 -1.09
C ASP A 66 3.24 -12.93 -0.98
N ASP A 67 2.89 -12.45 0.20
CA ASP A 67 2.71 -11.01 0.47
C ASP A 67 3.99 -10.22 0.20
N GLU A 68 5.15 -10.70 0.65
CA GLU A 68 6.45 -10.04 0.43
C GLU A 68 6.85 -10.03 -1.05
N LEU A 69 6.59 -11.13 -1.77
CA LEU A 69 6.81 -11.22 -3.20
C LEU A 69 5.91 -10.24 -3.97
N VAL A 70 4.64 -10.13 -3.57
CA VAL A 70 3.69 -9.16 -4.16
C VAL A 70 4.16 -7.73 -3.94
N VAL A 71 4.61 -7.39 -2.73
CA VAL A 71 5.13 -6.05 -2.46
C VAL A 71 6.36 -5.77 -3.31
N ARG A 72 7.33 -6.69 -3.34
CA ARG A 72 8.55 -6.50 -4.13
C ARG A 72 8.23 -6.32 -5.62
N HIS A 73 7.41 -7.21 -6.17
CA HIS A 73 7.03 -7.15 -7.57
C HIS A 73 6.29 -5.85 -7.91
N PHE A 74 5.36 -5.42 -7.05
CA PHE A 74 4.67 -4.14 -7.22
C PHE A 74 5.65 -2.97 -7.24
N LEU A 75 6.58 -2.90 -6.28
CA LEU A 75 7.54 -1.80 -6.19
C LEU A 75 8.53 -1.77 -7.37
N GLU A 76 8.83 -2.92 -7.97
CA GLU A 76 9.71 -3.04 -9.14
C GLU A 76 8.99 -2.67 -10.45
N ALA A 77 7.73 -3.06 -10.61
CA ALA A 77 7.01 -2.93 -11.88
C ALA A 77 6.04 -1.73 -11.94
N ALA A 78 5.62 -1.18 -10.80
CA ALA A 78 4.77 0.01 -10.75
C ALA A 78 5.59 1.31 -10.70
N GLN A 79 5.15 2.34 -11.43
CA GLN A 79 5.64 3.70 -11.19
C GLN A 79 5.06 4.23 -9.87
N VAL A 80 5.90 4.30 -8.83
CA VAL A 80 5.56 4.84 -7.51
C VAL A 80 6.30 6.16 -7.29
N ASP A 81 5.56 7.23 -7.01
CA ASP A 81 6.15 8.56 -6.79
C ASP A 81 6.61 8.76 -5.34
N ALA A 82 6.00 8.05 -4.38
CA ALA A 82 6.44 8.03 -2.99
C ALA A 82 5.97 6.77 -2.25
N VAL A 83 6.68 6.44 -1.19
CA VAL A 83 6.33 5.36 -0.25
C VAL A 83 6.07 5.98 1.12
N ALA A 84 4.94 5.65 1.73
CA ALA A 84 4.62 6.00 3.10
C ALA A 84 4.71 4.75 3.99
N VAL A 85 5.75 4.69 4.81
CA VAL A 85 5.96 3.57 5.75
C VAL A 85 5.22 3.88 7.06
N ILE A 86 4.26 3.05 7.40
CA ILE A 86 3.48 3.15 8.64
C ILE A 86 4.19 2.32 9.71
N LEU A 87 4.46 2.94 10.85
CA LEU A 87 5.13 2.34 11.99
C LEU A 87 4.22 2.38 13.22
N ASN A 88 4.27 1.32 14.03
CA ASN A 88 3.52 1.24 15.28
C ASN A 88 4.44 1.72 16.39
N SER A 89 4.07 2.82 17.06
CA SER A 89 4.87 3.41 18.13
C SER A 89 5.01 2.52 19.37
N SER A 90 4.15 1.52 19.54
CA SER A 90 4.23 0.58 20.67
C SER A 90 4.98 -0.71 20.34
N GLN A 91 5.35 -0.94 19.08
CA GLN A 91 6.06 -2.11 18.63
C GLN A 91 7.53 -1.73 18.46
N VAL A 92 8.34 -2.09 19.46
CA VAL A 92 9.79 -1.85 19.52
C VAL A 92 10.54 -3.07 19.04
#